data_AF-A0A7Y3DWH7-F1
#
_entry.id   AF-A0A7Y3DWH7-F1
#
_cell.length_a   1.000
_cell.length_b   1.000
_cell.length_c   1.000
_cell.angle_alpha   90.00
_cell.angle_beta   90.00
_cell.angle_gamma   90.00
#
_symmetry.space_group_name_H-M   'P 1'
#
loop_
_entity.id
_entity.type
_entity.pdbx_description
1 polymer ?
#
loop_
_entity_poly.entity_id
_entity_poly.type
_entity_poly.pdbx_seq_one_letter_code
_entity_poly.pdbx_strand_id
1 'polypeptide(L)'
;MLKLYVQRGGGILQTFYDTIPIAMFLLMPLFALLLKVFYWRRGNFAHHMVFSFYFFTFLFTAFCIIILANKVFEVPVWLEVIITLSYLLYLIIALRNFYRSSWIGAFLKANIISFIYMLLILPMAFIGIIFMAFMLY
;
A
#
# COMPACT_ATOMS: atom_id res chain seq x y z
N MET A 1 -9.20 -5.32 -38.74
CA MET A 1 -9.84 -4.69 -37.55
C MET A 1 -8.89 -4.80 -36.36
N LEU A 2 -7.86 -3.96 -36.30
CA LEU A 2 -6.93 -3.85 -35.16
C LEU A 2 -6.91 -2.37 -34.74
N LYS A 3 -8.02 -1.93 -34.15
CA LYS A 3 -8.13 -0.63 -33.48
C LYS A 3 -7.60 -0.75 -32.04
N LEU A 4 -6.33 -1.12 -31.87
CA LEU A 4 -5.68 -1.18 -30.55
C LEU A 4 -4.33 -0.46 -30.49
N TYR A 5 -4.00 0.34 -31.49
CA TYR A 5 -2.79 1.18 -31.51
C TYR A 5 -3.14 2.67 -31.54
N VAL A 6 -4.24 3.05 -30.88
CA VAL A 6 -4.55 4.47 -30.65
C VAL A 6 -3.72 4.91 -29.46
N GLN A 7 -2.56 5.48 -29.77
CA GLN A 7 -1.88 6.56 -29.04
C GLN A 7 -2.55 6.91 -27.69
N ARG A 8 -2.21 6.19 -26.62
CA ARG A 8 -2.47 6.69 -25.25
C ARG A 8 -1.32 7.62 -24.89
N GLY A 9 -1.44 8.86 -25.33
CA GLY A 9 -0.48 9.96 -25.14
C GLY A 9 -0.37 10.47 -23.70
N GLY A 10 -0.31 9.57 -22.71
CA GLY A 10 0.17 9.91 -21.37
C GLY A 10 1.56 9.30 -21.24
N GLY A 11 2.62 10.10 -21.15
CA GLY A 11 3.99 9.58 -21.01
C GLY A 11 4.16 8.63 -19.82
N ILE A 12 5.35 8.07 -19.65
CA ILE A 12 5.70 7.07 -18.61
C ILE A 12 5.16 7.45 -17.21
N LEU A 13 5.16 8.74 -16.87
CA LEU A 13 4.64 9.27 -15.61
C LEU A 13 3.13 9.03 -15.42
N GLN A 14 2.32 9.18 -16.47
CA GLN A 14 0.88 8.94 -16.41
C GLN A 14 0.58 7.45 -16.27
N THR A 15 1.27 6.59 -17.04
CA THR A 15 1.17 5.14 -16.91
C THR A 15 1.52 4.67 -15.49
N PHE A 16 2.52 5.31 -14.87
CA PHE A 16 2.86 5.05 -13.47
C PHE A 16 1.70 5.36 -12.52
N TYR A 17 1.09 6.55 -12.61
CA TYR A 17 -0.06 6.93 -11.78
C TYR A 17 -1.26 5.99 -11.97
N ASP A 18 -1.58 5.63 -13.22
CA ASP A 18 -2.68 4.74 -13.55
C ASP A 18 -2.47 3.32 -12.99
N THR A 19 -1.22 2.93 -12.73
CA THR A 19 -0.86 1.60 -12.20
C THR A 19 -0.85 1.55 -10.67
N ILE A 20 -0.82 2.70 -9.96
CA ILE A 20 -0.79 2.73 -8.48
C ILE A 20 -1.93 1.90 -7.86
N PRO A 21 -3.21 2.06 -8.25
CA PRO A 21 -4.29 1.26 -7.66
C PRO A 21 -4.11 -0.24 -7.90
N ILE A 22 -3.67 -0.63 -9.10
CA ILE A 22 -3.41 -2.04 -9.45
C ILE A 22 -2.26 -2.60 -8.61
N ALA A 23 -1.18 -1.82 -8.44
CA ALA A 23 -0.05 -2.19 -7.60
C ALA A 23 -0.47 -2.36 -6.14
N MET A 24 -1.33 -1.48 -5.60
CA MET A 24 -1.87 -1.64 -4.24
C MET A 24 -2.61 -2.97 -4.07
N PHE A 25 -3.35 -3.42 -5.09
CA PHE A 25 -3.99 -4.75 -5.07
C PHE A 25 -2.98 -5.90 -5.05
N LEU A 26 -1.91 -5.82 -5.82
CA LEU A 26 -0.84 -6.83 -5.83
C LEU A 26 -0.02 -6.84 -4.53
N LEU A 27 0.13 -5.68 -3.90
CA LEU A 27 0.85 -5.52 -2.65
C LEU A 27 0.11 -6.14 -1.45
N MET A 28 -1.23 -6.23 -1.50
CA MET A 28 -2.03 -6.85 -0.45
C MET A 28 -1.64 -8.31 -0.13
N PRO A 29 -1.59 -9.26 -1.08
CA PRO A 29 -1.18 -10.64 -0.78
C PRO A 29 0.29 -10.75 -0.33
N LEU A 30 1.18 -9.89 -0.83
CA LEU A 30 2.58 -9.85 -0.37
C LEU A 30 2.66 -9.37 1.09
N PHE A 31 1.89 -8.34 1.45
CA PHE A 31 1.79 -7.88 2.83
C PHE A 31 1.15 -8.94 3.74
N ALA A 32 0.13 -9.65 3.25
CA ALA A 32 -0.49 -10.76 3.99
C ALA A 32 0.50 -11.89 4.27
N LEU A 33 1.39 -12.18 3.31
CA LEU A 33 2.46 -13.17 3.48
C LEU A 33 3.44 -12.70 4.57
N LEU A 34 3.85 -11.43 4.53
CA LEU A 34 4.70 -10.86 5.57
C LEU A 34 4.04 -10.97 6.96
N LEU A 35 2.76 -10.62 7.07
CA LEU A 35 2.00 -10.78 8.32
C LEU A 35 1.91 -12.23 8.77
N LYS A 36 1.74 -13.18 7.84
CA LYS A 36 1.72 -14.61 8.14
C LYS A 36 3.04 -15.07 8.77
N VAL A 37 4.18 -14.51 8.37
CA VAL A 37 5.48 -14.80 9.02
C VAL A 37 5.49 -14.32 10.47
N PHE A 38 5.05 -13.08 10.75
CA PHE A 38 5.06 -12.49 12.10
C PHE A 38 3.96 -13.01 13.03
N TYR A 39 2.87 -13.51 12.47
CA TYR A 39 1.67 -13.97 13.18
C TYR A 39 1.28 -15.40 12.76
N TRP A 40 2.27 -16.26 12.54
CA TRP A 40 2.10 -17.63 12.02
C TRP A 40 0.99 -18.44 12.68
N ARG A 41 0.84 -18.34 14.00
CA ARG A 41 -0.12 -19.10 14.81
C ARG A 41 -1.52 -18.46 14.93
N ARG A 42 -1.76 -17.30 14.31
CA ARG A 42 -2.98 -16.50 14.53
C ARG A 42 -4.06 -16.66 13.46
N GLY A 43 -3.89 -17.56 12.49
CA GLY A 43 -4.92 -17.88 11.51
C GLY A 43 -4.35 -18.37 10.18
N ASN A 44 -5.22 -18.73 9.25
CA ASN A 44 -4.84 -19.10 7.89
C ASN A 44 -4.42 -17.86 7.08
N PHE A 45 -3.80 -18.07 5.91
CA PHE A 45 -3.39 -16.97 5.02
C PHE A 45 -4.55 -16.00 4.71
N ALA A 46 -5.77 -16.52 4.51
CA ALA A 46 -6.96 -15.71 4.31
C ALA A 46 -7.24 -14.73 5.46
N HIS A 47 -6.94 -15.11 6.71
CA HIS A 47 -7.11 -14.22 7.87
C HIS A 47 -6.16 -13.01 7.80
N HIS A 48 -4.92 -13.23 7.37
CA HIS A 48 -3.93 -12.16 7.15
C HIS A 48 -4.23 -11.33 5.91
N MET A 49 -4.83 -11.95 4.88
CA MET A 49 -5.28 -11.27 3.67
C MET A 49 -6.42 -10.29 3.97
N VAL A 50 -7.40 -10.69 4.77
CA VAL A 50 -8.49 -9.80 5.21
C VAL A 50 -7.94 -8.59 5.98
N PHE A 51 -6.99 -8.79 6.89
CA PHE A 51 -6.31 -7.68 7.57
C PHE A 51 -5.64 -6.74 6.57
N SER A 52 -4.89 -7.31 5.62
CA SER A 52 -4.19 -6.54 4.58
C SER A 52 -5.19 -5.72 3.77
N PHE A 53 -6.34 -6.30 3.42
CA PHE A 53 -7.39 -5.59 2.71
C PHE A 53 -7.89 -4.34 3.46
N TYR A 54 -8.17 -4.46 4.77
CA TYR A 54 -8.56 -3.30 5.58
C TYR A 54 -7.46 -2.23 5.66
N PHE A 55 -6.20 -2.66 5.82
CA PHE A 55 -5.06 -1.77 5.88
C PHE A 55 -4.86 -0.98 4.57
N PHE A 56 -4.88 -1.65 3.43
CA PHE A 56 -4.75 -0.99 2.12
C PHE A 56 -5.98 -0.14 1.77
N THR A 57 -7.18 -0.52 2.21
CA THR A 57 -8.38 0.31 2.07
C THR A 57 -8.23 1.63 2.82
N PHE A 58 -7.70 1.60 4.05
CA PHE A 58 -7.39 2.82 4.80
C PHE A 58 -6.39 3.70 4.06
N LEU A 59 -5.26 3.13 3.60
CA LEU A 59 -4.25 3.88 2.85
C LEU A 59 -4.80 4.51 1.57
N PHE A 60 -5.53 3.72 0.79
CA PHE A 60 -6.15 4.18 -0.45
C PHE A 60 -7.11 5.32 -0.19
N THR A 61 -7.96 5.19 0.84
CA THR A 61 -8.92 6.22 1.21
C THR A 61 -8.22 7.50 1.67
N ALA A 62 -7.17 7.39 2.50
CA ALA A 62 -6.39 8.54 2.96
C ALA A 62 -5.72 9.28 1.79
N PHE A 63 -5.11 8.54 0.85
CA PHE A 63 -4.52 9.14 -0.34
C PHE A 63 -5.55 9.78 -1.26
N CYS A 64 -6.71 9.14 -1.48
CA CYS A 64 -7.81 9.74 -2.24
C CYS A 64 -8.27 11.05 -1.60
N ILE A 65 -8.41 11.10 -0.27
CA ILE A 65 -8.79 12.33 0.44
C ILE A 65 -7.74 13.42 0.23
N ILE A 66 -6.45 13.13 0.37
CA ILE A 66 -5.38 14.12 0.13
C ILE A 66 -5.43 14.64 -1.31
N ILE A 67 -5.55 13.75 -2.29
CA ILE A 67 -5.57 14.12 -3.72
C ILE A 67 -6.78 15.00 -4.02
N LEU A 68 -7.97 14.61 -3.53
CA LEU A 68 -9.19 15.39 -3.73
C LEU A 68 -9.15 16.73 -3.00
N ALA A 69 -8.63 16.78 -1.77
CA ALA A 69 -8.46 18.01 -1.02
C ALA A 69 -7.55 18.99 -1.76
N ASN A 70 -6.40 18.52 -2.27
CA ASN A 70 -5.47 19.31 -3.07
C ASN A 70 -6.04 19.85 -4.38
N LYS A 71 -7.11 19.24 -4.91
CA LYS A 71 -7.82 19.76 -6.09
C LYS A 71 -8.70 20.96 -5.79
N VAL A 72 -9.11 21.15 -4.54
CA VAL A 72 -10.03 22.23 -4.12
C VAL A 72 -9.30 23.32 -3.35
N PHE A 73 -8.37 22.95 -2.47
CA PHE A 73 -7.59 23.87 -1.64
C PHE A 73 -6.13 23.40 -1.57
N GLU A 74 -5.19 24.33 -1.46
CA GLU A 74 -3.79 23.98 -1.21
C GLU A 74 -3.64 23.42 0.20
N VAL A 75 -3.44 22.10 0.30
CA VAL A 75 -3.27 21.43 1.59
C VAL A 75 -1.87 21.73 2.11
N PRO A 76 -1.72 22.22 3.36
CA PRO A 76 -0.40 22.45 3.92
C PRO A 76 0.42 21.16 4.01
N VAL A 77 1.69 21.22 3.63
CA VAL A 77 2.61 20.07 3.60
C VAL A 77 2.67 19.31 4.95
N TRP A 78 2.65 20.03 6.07
CA TRP A 78 2.67 19.41 7.39
C TRP A 78 1.46 18.50 7.64
N LEU A 79 0.29 18.85 7.10
CA LEU A 79 -0.92 18.04 7.22
C LEU A 79 -0.82 16.78 6.35
N GLU A 80 -0.29 16.90 5.13
CA GLU A 80 -0.01 15.75 4.27
C GLU A 80 0.97 14.77 4.92
N VAL A 81 2.01 15.27 5.58
CA VAL A 81 2.97 14.45 6.33
C VAL A 81 2.30 13.73 7.50
N ILE A 82 1.44 14.42 8.27
CA ILE A 82 0.69 13.79 9.37
C ILE A 82 -0.23 12.69 8.86
N ILE A 83 -1.02 12.96 7.82
CA ILE A 83 -1.93 11.97 7.24
C ILE A 83 -1.12 10.79 6.67
N THR A 84 -0.01 11.07 5.99
CA THR A 84 0.89 10.04 5.49
C THR A 84 1.39 9.19 6.64
N LEU A 85 2.00 9.78 7.70
CA LEU A 85 2.52 9.08 8.87
C LEU A 85 1.45 8.33 9.70
N SER A 86 0.18 8.69 9.56
CA SER A 86 -0.92 8.01 10.26
C SER A 86 -1.00 6.52 9.92
N TYR A 87 -0.43 6.07 8.79
CA TYR A 87 -0.35 4.65 8.44
C TYR A 87 0.34 3.79 9.52
N LEU A 88 1.41 4.29 10.14
CA LEU A 88 2.13 3.56 11.18
C LEU A 88 1.28 3.44 12.44
N LEU A 89 0.63 4.53 12.84
CA LEU A 89 -0.26 4.55 13.99
C LEU A 89 -1.43 3.58 13.76
N TYR A 90 -2.04 3.64 12.59
CA TYR A 90 -3.11 2.73 12.21
C TYR A 90 -2.63 1.28 12.20
N LEU A 91 -1.45 0.97 11.65
CA LEU A 91 -0.91 -0.38 11.65
C LEU A 91 -0.71 -0.92 13.07
N ILE A 92 -0.15 -0.13 13.99
CA ILE A 92 0.04 -0.54 15.38
C ILE A 92 -1.30 -0.86 16.04
N ILE A 93 -2.28 0.03 15.91
CA ILE A 93 -3.62 -0.13 16.51
C ILE A 93 -4.33 -1.34 15.90
N ALA A 94 -4.28 -1.48 14.57
CA ALA A 94 -4.90 -2.58 13.85
C ALA A 94 -4.26 -3.92 14.24
N LEU A 95 -2.93 -4.02 14.32
CA LEU A 95 -2.24 -5.24 14.74
C LEU A 95 -2.61 -5.64 16.17
N ARG A 96 -2.71 -4.66 17.08
CA ARG A 96 -3.16 -4.88 18.44
C ARG A 96 -4.57 -5.47 18.45
N ASN A 97 -5.52 -4.82 17.78
CA ASN A 97 -6.93 -5.17 17.85
C ASN A 97 -7.24 -6.48 17.11
N PHE A 98 -6.70 -6.66 15.90
CA PHE A 98 -6.99 -7.80 15.05
C PHE A 98 -6.32 -9.08 15.55
N TYR A 99 -5.03 -9.03 15.91
CA TYR A 99 -4.29 -10.20 16.38
C TYR A 99 -4.29 -10.37 17.91
N ARG A 100 -4.97 -9.47 18.64
CA ARG A 100 -4.98 -9.42 20.12
C ARG A 100 -3.56 -9.44 20.71
N SER A 101 -2.66 -8.68 20.10
CA SER A 101 -1.27 -8.54 20.54
C SER A 101 -1.15 -7.53 21.69
N SER A 102 -0.11 -7.66 22.53
CA SER A 102 0.23 -6.59 23.49
C SER A 102 0.64 -5.31 22.73
N TRP A 103 0.52 -4.15 23.38
CA TRP A 103 0.93 -2.86 22.79
C TRP A 103 2.39 -2.85 22.35
N ILE A 104 3.30 -3.30 23.21
CA ILE A 104 4.74 -3.36 22.91
C ILE A 104 4.99 -4.33 21.75
N GLY A 105 4.34 -5.49 21.75
CA GLY A 105 4.44 -6.46 20.66
C GLY A 105 3.93 -5.92 19.33
N ALA A 106 2.80 -5.19 19.35
CA ALA A 106 2.24 -4.56 18.17
C ALA A 106 3.15 -3.43 17.66
N PHE A 107 3.69 -2.60 18.55
CA PHE A 107 4.64 -1.54 18.21
C PHE A 107 5.90 -2.08 17.53
N LEU A 108 6.58 -3.06 18.16
CA LEU A 108 7.80 -3.65 17.60
C LEU A 108 7.53 -4.34 16.27
N LYS A 109 6.48 -5.16 16.20
CA LYS A 109 6.12 -5.85 14.95
C LYS A 109 5.73 -4.87 13.85
N ALA A 110 4.94 -3.83 14.14
CA ALA A 110 4.56 -2.82 13.15
C ALA A 110 5.79 -2.14 12.54
N ASN A 111 6.76 -1.74 13.36
CA ASN A 111 7.99 -1.11 12.89
C ASN A 111 8.82 -2.08 12.02
N ILE A 112 9.02 -3.32 12.46
CA ILE A 112 9.78 -4.32 11.70
C ILE A 112 9.07 -4.67 10.38
N ILE A 113 7.75 -4.90 10.43
CA ILE A 113 6.94 -5.17 9.24
C ILE A 113 7.03 -4.00 8.25
N SER A 114 6.89 -2.76 8.74
CA SER A 114 6.97 -1.57 7.89
C SER A 114 8.35 -1.41 7.28
N PHE A 115 9.40 -1.67 8.06
CA PHE A 115 10.78 -1.63 7.57
C PHE A 115 11.05 -2.66 6.47
N ILE A 116 10.66 -3.92 6.70
CA ILE A 116 10.81 -5.00 5.70
C ILE A 116 9.98 -4.69 4.44
N TYR A 117 8.76 -4.20 4.62
CA TYR A 117 7.89 -3.83 3.51
C TYR A 117 8.50 -2.69 2.67
N MET A 118 9.06 -1.67 3.32
CA MET A 118 9.70 -0.54 2.64
C MET A 118 10.99 -0.94 1.92
N LEU A 119 11.80 -1.84 2.50
CA LEU A 119 13.10 -2.20 1.95
C LEU A 119 13.01 -3.26 0.84
N LEU A 120 12.08 -4.22 0.95
CA LEU A 120 12.00 -5.33 0.01
C LEU A 120 10.78 -5.23 -0.90
N ILE A 121 9.59 -5.10 -0.33
CA ILE A 121 8.33 -5.27 -1.08
C ILE A 121 8.07 -4.07 -1.98
N LEU A 122 8.28 -2.85 -1.48
CA LEU A 122 8.08 -1.63 -2.28
C LEU A 122 9.03 -1.57 -3.50
N PRO A 123 10.36 -1.73 -3.36
CA PRO A 123 11.26 -1.71 -4.52
C PRO A 123 10.93 -2.80 -5.54
N MET A 124 10.57 -4.01 -5.09
CA MET A 124 10.13 -5.07 -5.99
C MET A 124 8.87 -4.67 -6.78
N ALA A 125 7.90 -4.03 -6.14
CA ALA A 125 6.71 -3.53 -6.82
C ALA A 125 7.03 -2.41 -7.82
N PHE A 126 7.91 -1.45 -7.45
CA PHE A 126 8.38 -0.41 -8.36
C PHE A 126 9.08 -0.99 -9.60
N ILE A 127 9.97 -1.96 -9.41
CA ILE A 127 10.64 -2.65 -10.53
C ILE A 127 9.62 -3.35 -11.41
N GLY A 128 8.62 -4.02 -10.82
CA GLY A 128 7.54 -4.68 -11.56
C GLY A 128 6.71 -3.70 -12.41
N ILE A 129 6.37 -2.53 -11.87
CA ILE A 129 5.65 -1.47 -12.60
C ILE A 129 6.49 -0.94 -13.74
N ILE A 130 7.78 -0.64 -13.52
CA ILE A 130 8.70 -0.16 -14.56
C ILE A 130 8.83 -1.20 -15.68
N PHE A 131 8.96 -2.47 -15.32
CA PHE A 131 9.04 -3.56 -16.29
C PHE A 131 7.76 -3.67 -17.13
N MET A 132 6.58 -3.61 -16.52
CA MET A 132 5.32 -3.60 -17.26
C MET A 132 5.19 -2.37 -18.16
N ALA A 133 5.57 -1.19 -17.68
CA ALA A 133 5.55 0.04 -18.46
C ALA A 133 6.46 -0.07 -19.69
N PHE A 134 7.65 -0.68 -19.55
CA PHE A 134 8.56 -0.95 -20.67
C PHE A 134 7.99 -1.97 -21.66
N MET A 135 7.29 -3.01 -21.19
CA MET A 135 6.69 -4.00 -22.10
C MET A 135 5.49 -3.46 -22.89
N LEU A 136 4.83 -2.43 -22.39
CA LEU A 136 3.64 -1.81 -23.00
C LEU A 136 3.97 -0.66 -23.96
N TYR A 137 5.21 -0.17 -23.98
CA TYR A 137 5.70 0.92 -24.83
C TYR A 137 6.71 0.41 -25.86
#